data_AF-A0A5C1AAD4-F1
#
_entry.id   AF-A0A5C1AAD4-F1
#
_cell.length_a   1.000
_cell.length_b   1.000
_cell.length_c   1.000
_cell.angle_alpha   90.00
_cell.angle_beta   90.00
_cell.angle_gamma   90.00
#
_symmetry.space_group_name_H-M   'P 1'
#
loop_
_entity.id
_entity.type
_entity.pdbx_description
1 polymer ?
#
loop_
_entity_poly.entity_id
_entity_poly.type
_entity_poly.pdbx_seq_one_letter_code
_entity_poly.pdbx_strand_id
1 'polypeptide(L)'
;MNRSGTIPAAVWSSAQWVAYFRENAAAHRPIPWESGTGATAAEVAEIAPSLRSWQLGETSDGRQLLVAAHRYAAAANDPDFVEAIRLFIGEEQRHGELLGRFLDLAGVGRAATTWGDSFFRAARHALPSMEVWATPVVMVEVHAMVYYNAIRRATPSPVLRAICEQILADEVPHIRFQCERLAVLHRRRLRVFRGLTTAFHEAFFLAITLAVWAGHRRALRAGGYNFGRYWKAVWGKMRAAWRAMDAKGYTWEAEAPAIRSRRRGVLEG
;
A
#
# COMPACT_ATOMS: atom_id res chain seq x y z
N MET A 1 10.72 -31.12 16.68
CA MET A 1 10.82 -29.71 17.11
C MET A 1 11.55 -28.95 16.02
N ASN A 2 10.85 -28.21 15.16
CA ASN A 2 11.45 -27.49 14.04
C ASN A 2 11.27 -25.98 14.28
N ARG A 3 12.31 -25.31 14.80
CA ARG A 3 12.36 -23.85 14.88
C ARG A 3 12.95 -23.37 13.56
N SER A 4 12.11 -23.00 12.60
CA SER A 4 12.53 -22.17 11.47
C SER A 4 12.88 -20.79 12.02
N GLY A 5 14.13 -20.61 12.45
CA GLY A 5 14.67 -19.34 12.90
C GLY A 5 14.83 -18.40 11.72
N THR A 6 13.77 -17.71 11.33
CA THR A 6 13.89 -16.50 10.51
C THR A 6 14.61 -15.45 11.33
N ILE A 7 15.79 -15.03 10.89
CA ILE A 7 16.52 -13.89 11.46
C ILE A 7 15.60 -12.67 11.39
N PRO A 8 15.32 -11.98 12.52
CA PRO A 8 14.46 -10.81 12.49
C PRO A 8 15.10 -9.71 11.65
N ALA A 9 14.35 -9.20 10.66
CA ALA A 9 14.83 -8.12 9.80
C ALA A 9 15.00 -6.83 10.63
N ALA A 10 15.98 -5.99 10.28
CA ALA A 10 16.08 -4.65 10.83
C ALA A 10 15.04 -3.74 10.15
N VAL A 11 14.37 -2.90 10.93
CA VAL A 11 13.49 -1.84 10.39
C VAL A 11 14.35 -0.79 9.70
N TRP A 12 13.91 -0.31 8.54
CA TRP A 12 14.58 0.79 7.87
C TRP A 12 14.16 2.14 8.49
N SER A 13 15.14 3.03 8.63
CA SER A 13 14.90 4.43 8.96
C SER A 13 14.16 5.14 7.82
N SER A 14 13.50 6.26 8.13
CA SER A 14 12.87 7.09 7.10
C SER A 14 13.86 7.58 6.05
N ALA A 15 15.10 7.89 6.43
CA ALA A 15 16.16 8.26 5.49
C ALA A 15 16.49 7.14 4.49
N GLN A 16 16.52 5.88 4.94
CA GLN A 16 16.70 4.72 4.04
C GLN A 16 15.50 4.56 3.09
N TRP A 17 14.28 4.78 3.58
CA TRP A 17 13.09 4.78 2.72
C TRP A 17 13.10 5.94 1.70
N VAL A 18 13.54 7.14 2.09
CA VAL A 18 13.74 8.26 1.15
C VAL A 18 14.74 7.89 0.07
N ALA A 19 15.88 7.31 0.44
CA ALA A 19 16.89 6.86 -0.52
C ALA A 19 16.31 5.81 -1.48
N TYR A 20 15.59 4.81 -0.94
CA TYR A 20 14.91 3.79 -1.73
C TYR A 20 13.95 4.39 -2.76
N PHE A 21 13.02 5.26 -2.34
CA PHE A 21 12.02 5.81 -3.27
C PHE A 21 12.65 6.73 -4.33
N ARG A 22 13.74 7.44 -4.00
CA ARG A 22 14.48 8.23 -4.99
C ARG A 22 15.17 7.35 -6.02
N GLU A 23 15.78 6.26 -5.59
CA GLU A 23 16.39 5.28 -6.50
C GLU A 23 15.33 4.60 -7.36
N ASN A 24 14.21 4.17 -6.78
CA ASN A 24 13.12 3.53 -7.52
C ASN A 24 12.51 4.47 -8.56
N ALA A 25 12.34 5.76 -8.21
CA ALA A 25 11.88 6.79 -9.13
C ALA A 25 12.87 7.08 -10.29
N ALA A 26 14.12 6.60 -10.23
CA ALA A 26 15.08 6.69 -11.34
C ALA A 26 15.17 5.38 -12.15
N ALA A 27 14.65 4.27 -11.64
CA ALA A 27 14.84 2.92 -12.16
C ALA A 27 13.58 2.33 -12.83
N HIS A 28 12.85 3.13 -13.61
CA HIS A 28 11.63 2.66 -14.26
C HIS A 28 11.89 1.62 -15.35
N ARG A 29 11.02 0.60 -15.39
CA ARG A 29 11.01 -0.35 -16.50
C ARG A 29 10.57 0.35 -17.79
N PRO A 30 11.21 0.06 -18.93
CA PRO A 30 10.73 0.54 -20.22
C PRO A 30 9.36 -0.08 -20.54
N ILE A 31 8.43 0.76 -21.00
CA ILE A 31 7.10 0.32 -21.43
C ILE A 31 7.05 0.45 -22.96
N PRO A 32 6.72 -0.62 -23.71
CA PRO A 32 6.78 -0.65 -25.17
C PRO A 32 5.55 0.02 -25.81
N TRP A 33 5.38 1.33 -25.58
CA TRP A 33 4.22 2.11 -26.04
C TRP A 33 4.00 2.05 -27.55
N GLU A 34 5.05 1.85 -28.32
CA GLU A 34 5.03 1.67 -29.78
C GLU A 34 4.23 0.44 -30.23
N SER A 35 3.99 -0.53 -29.34
CA SER A 35 3.17 -1.71 -29.62
C SER A 35 1.65 -1.40 -29.67
N GLY A 36 1.25 -0.14 -29.45
CA GLY A 36 -0.16 0.22 -29.28
C GLY A 36 -0.78 -0.47 -28.06
N THR A 37 -2.08 -0.73 -28.07
CA THR A 37 -2.72 -1.45 -26.96
C THR A 37 -2.21 -2.88 -26.85
N GLY A 38 -1.88 -3.53 -27.97
CA GLY A 38 -1.59 -4.96 -28.04
C GLY A 38 -2.69 -5.86 -27.45
N ALA A 39 -3.91 -5.34 -27.33
CA ALA A 39 -5.09 -6.02 -26.83
C ALA A 39 -6.25 -5.84 -27.80
N THR A 40 -7.04 -6.89 -27.98
CA THR A 40 -8.28 -6.86 -28.76
C THR A 40 -9.36 -6.05 -28.02
N ALA A 41 -10.35 -5.55 -28.77
CA ALA A 41 -11.47 -4.83 -28.17
C ALA A 41 -12.24 -5.68 -27.14
N ALA A 42 -12.35 -6.99 -27.37
CA ALA A 42 -13.00 -7.92 -26.45
C ALA A 42 -12.22 -8.03 -25.13
N GLU A 43 -10.88 -8.16 -25.19
CA GLU A 43 -10.04 -8.19 -23.99
C GLU A 43 -10.11 -6.87 -23.21
N VAL A 44 -10.04 -5.74 -23.91
CA VAL A 44 -10.19 -4.41 -23.29
C VAL A 44 -11.55 -4.31 -22.60
N ALA A 45 -12.64 -4.79 -23.20
CA ALA A 45 -13.98 -4.74 -22.61
C ALA A 45 -14.10 -5.55 -21.30
N GLU A 46 -13.32 -6.63 -21.14
CA GLU A 46 -13.30 -7.42 -19.90
C GLU A 46 -12.66 -6.68 -18.72
N ILE A 47 -11.65 -5.86 -18.99
CA ILE A 47 -10.81 -5.24 -17.97
C ILE A 47 -11.09 -3.75 -17.75
N ALA A 48 -11.49 -3.03 -18.80
CA ALA A 48 -11.56 -1.57 -18.80
C ALA A 48 -12.43 -0.98 -17.67
N PRO A 49 -13.65 -1.47 -17.39
CA PRO A 49 -14.46 -0.93 -16.29
C PRO A 49 -13.75 -1.02 -14.94
N SER A 50 -13.04 -2.12 -14.71
CA SER A 50 -12.26 -2.33 -13.50
C SER A 50 -11.00 -1.48 -13.48
N LEU A 51 -10.27 -1.44 -14.60
CA LEU A 51 -9.02 -0.72 -14.75
C LEU A 51 -9.18 0.79 -14.53
N ARG A 52 -10.30 1.36 -14.99
CA ARG A 52 -10.66 2.76 -14.73
C ARG A 52 -10.83 3.06 -13.23
N SER A 53 -11.48 2.17 -12.49
CA SER A 53 -11.68 2.35 -11.04
C SER A 53 -10.36 2.28 -10.28
N TRP A 54 -9.48 1.35 -10.63
CA TRP A 54 -8.15 1.25 -10.04
C TRP A 54 -7.26 2.45 -10.41
N GLN A 55 -7.26 2.86 -11.69
CA GLN A 55 -6.56 4.07 -12.15
C GLN A 55 -6.94 5.30 -11.32
N LEU A 56 -8.23 5.50 -11.04
CA LEU A 56 -8.69 6.60 -10.19
C LEU A 56 -8.18 6.44 -8.74
N GLY A 57 -8.20 5.22 -8.21
CA GLY A 57 -7.67 4.89 -6.88
C GLY A 57 -6.20 5.29 -6.69
N GLU A 58 -5.37 5.05 -7.70
CA GLU A 58 -3.93 5.40 -7.70
C GLU A 58 -3.67 6.91 -7.81
N THR A 59 -4.65 7.69 -8.29
CA THR A 59 -4.46 9.13 -8.57
C THR A 59 -4.75 10.01 -7.33
N SER A 60 -4.61 9.48 -6.11
CA SER A 60 -4.90 10.25 -4.90
C SER A 60 -3.91 11.42 -4.73
N ASP A 61 -4.41 12.59 -4.33
CA ASP A 61 -3.56 13.76 -4.02
C ASP A 61 -2.78 13.62 -2.70
N GLY A 62 -3.08 12.59 -1.90
CA GLY A 62 -2.38 12.26 -0.66
C GLY A 62 -2.46 13.31 0.44
N ARG A 63 -3.30 14.37 0.33
CA ARG A 63 -3.31 15.50 1.28
C ARG A 63 -3.52 15.07 2.73
N GLN A 64 -4.49 14.20 2.97
CA GLN A 64 -4.80 13.73 4.32
C GLN A 64 -3.71 12.81 4.87
N LEU A 65 -3.07 12.00 4.01
CA LEU A 65 -1.91 11.19 4.37
C LEU A 65 -0.72 12.08 4.77
N LEU A 66 -0.47 13.16 4.03
CA LEU A 66 0.57 14.14 4.38
C LEU A 66 0.29 14.83 5.72
N VAL A 67 -0.97 15.19 6.00
CA VAL A 67 -1.36 15.75 7.32
C VAL A 67 -1.05 14.77 8.45
N ALA A 68 -1.42 13.49 8.28
CA ALA A 68 -1.11 12.45 9.26
C ALA A 68 0.40 12.24 9.42
N ALA A 69 1.15 12.26 8.31
CA ALA A 69 2.61 12.11 8.29
C ALA A 69 3.32 13.25 9.01
N HIS A 70 2.90 14.51 8.78
CA HIS A 70 3.44 15.67 9.49
C HIS A 70 3.24 15.57 11.01
N ARG A 71 2.04 15.19 11.45
CA ARG A 71 1.74 15.00 12.88
C ARG A 71 2.61 13.90 13.50
N TYR A 72 2.77 12.79 12.78
CA TYR A 72 3.61 11.69 13.22
C TYR A 72 5.09 12.10 13.30
N ALA A 73 5.63 12.70 12.23
CA ALA A 73 7.01 13.13 12.14
C ALA A 73 7.39 14.09 13.28
N ALA A 74 6.50 15.03 13.62
CA ALA A 74 6.69 15.92 14.76
C ALA A 74 6.73 15.17 16.11
N ALA A 75 5.83 14.21 16.32
CA ALA A 75 5.78 13.43 17.57
C ALA A 75 6.94 12.44 17.72
N ALA A 76 7.46 11.93 16.59
CA ALA A 76 8.55 10.95 16.55
C ALA A 76 9.94 11.58 16.38
N ASN A 77 10.02 12.91 16.19
CA ASN A 77 11.24 13.62 15.80
C ASN A 77 11.92 13.00 14.55
N ASP A 78 11.10 12.71 13.54
CA ASP A 78 11.46 11.97 12.31
C ASP A 78 11.05 12.78 11.06
N PRO A 79 11.78 13.87 10.73
CA PRO A 79 11.39 14.77 9.65
C PRO A 79 11.45 14.12 8.26
N ASP A 80 12.35 13.16 8.05
CA ASP A 80 12.50 12.42 6.80
C ASP A 80 11.26 11.59 6.45
N PHE A 81 10.42 11.25 7.44
CA PHE A 81 9.20 10.50 7.19
C PHE A 81 8.21 11.24 6.29
N VAL A 82 8.14 12.58 6.40
CA VAL A 82 7.28 13.38 5.52
C VAL A 82 7.75 13.27 4.08
N GLU A 83 9.06 13.30 3.84
CA GLU A 83 9.63 13.15 2.52
C GLU A 83 9.41 11.75 1.96
N ALA A 84 9.58 10.70 2.78
CA ALA A 84 9.27 9.32 2.36
C ALA A 84 7.81 9.18 1.90
N ILE A 85 6.86 9.79 2.63
CA ILE A 85 5.45 9.78 2.26
C ILE A 85 5.17 10.58 0.98
N ARG A 86 5.84 11.71 0.75
CA ARG A 86 5.72 12.47 -0.51
C ARG A 86 6.19 11.65 -1.70
N LEU A 87 7.33 10.97 -1.56
CA LEU A 87 7.89 10.14 -2.62
C LEU A 87 7.00 8.93 -2.91
N PHE A 88 6.46 8.28 -1.87
CA PHE A 88 5.45 7.23 -1.99
C PHE A 88 4.21 7.71 -2.75
N ILE A 89 3.62 8.85 -2.37
CA ILE A 89 2.47 9.43 -3.10
C ILE A 89 2.81 9.68 -4.57
N GLY A 90 4.02 10.18 -4.85
CA GLY A 90 4.48 10.38 -6.22
C GLY A 90 4.62 9.08 -7.02
N GLU A 91 4.91 7.95 -6.36
CA GLU A 91 4.95 6.63 -7.00
C GLU A 91 3.57 6.11 -7.36
N GLU A 92 2.63 6.18 -6.42
CA GLU A 92 1.21 5.84 -6.64
C GLU A 92 0.61 6.68 -7.78
N GLN A 93 0.89 7.99 -7.81
CA GLN A 93 0.44 8.87 -8.89
C GLN A 93 0.99 8.44 -10.26
N ARG A 94 2.26 8.01 -10.33
CA ARG A 94 2.82 7.45 -11.56
C ARG A 94 2.08 6.18 -12.00
N HIS A 95 1.67 5.31 -11.08
CA HIS A 95 0.85 4.14 -11.43
C HIS A 95 -0.47 4.57 -12.08
N GLY A 96 -1.15 5.57 -11.50
CA GLY A 96 -2.35 6.17 -12.07
C GLY A 96 -2.13 6.77 -13.46
N GLU A 97 -1.01 7.45 -13.69
CA GLU A 97 -0.64 8.02 -14.98
C GLU A 97 -0.38 6.93 -16.05
N LEU A 98 0.35 5.88 -15.69
CA LEU A 98 0.64 4.74 -16.57
C LEU A 98 -0.65 4.04 -17.01
N LEU A 99 -1.55 3.76 -16.07
CA LEU A 99 -2.85 3.17 -16.34
C LEU A 99 -3.72 4.10 -17.18
N GLY A 100 -3.71 5.39 -16.87
CA GLY A 100 -4.42 6.42 -17.63
C GLY A 100 -3.96 6.48 -19.09
N ARG A 101 -2.64 6.43 -19.33
CA ARG A 101 -2.08 6.43 -20.68
C ARG A 101 -2.46 5.17 -21.46
N PHE A 102 -2.51 4.00 -20.81
CA PHE A 102 -3.02 2.78 -21.46
C PHE A 102 -4.51 2.91 -21.82
N LEU A 103 -5.34 3.48 -20.93
CA LEU A 103 -6.76 3.69 -21.20
C LEU A 103 -6.98 4.62 -22.39
N ASP A 104 -6.22 5.72 -22.48
CA ASP A 104 -6.28 6.64 -23.61
C ASP A 104 -5.88 5.94 -24.92
N LEU A 105 -4.81 5.13 -24.88
CA LEU A 105 -4.36 4.34 -26.02
C LEU A 105 -5.42 3.32 -26.48
N ALA A 106 -6.21 2.81 -25.55
CA ALA A 106 -7.33 1.89 -25.82
C ALA A 106 -8.63 2.60 -26.24
N GLY A 107 -8.64 3.93 -26.35
CA GLY A 107 -9.84 4.70 -26.65
C GLY A 107 -10.89 4.64 -25.54
N VAL A 108 -10.49 4.31 -24.31
CA VAL A 108 -11.37 4.22 -23.14
C VAL A 108 -11.23 5.49 -22.32
N GLY A 109 -12.32 6.25 -22.17
CA GLY A 109 -12.30 7.44 -21.33
C GLY A 109 -11.91 7.12 -19.88
N ARG A 110 -11.05 7.95 -19.28
CA ARG A 110 -10.66 7.82 -17.87
C ARG A 110 -11.86 7.99 -16.94
N ALA A 111 -11.79 7.45 -15.71
CA ALA A 111 -12.88 7.64 -14.75
C ALA A 111 -12.79 9.05 -14.12
N ALA A 112 -13.92 9.77 -14.09
CA ALA A 112 -14.04 11.03 -13.36
C ALA A 112 -14.52 10.82 -11.91
N THR A 113 -15.34 9.79 -11.68
CA THR A 113 -15.83 9.34 -10.37
C THR A 113 -16.16 7.85 -10.43
N THR A 114 -15.96 7.10 -9.34
CA THR A 114 -16.44 5.70 -9.24
C THR A 114 -17.02 5.41 -7.85
N TRP A 115 -17.86 4.38 -7.74
CA TRP A 115 -18.59 4.03 -6.51
C TRP A 115 -17.67 3.63 -5.34
N GLY A 116 -16.53 2.98 -5.61
CA GLY A 116 -15.53 2.61 -4.59
C GLY A 116 -14.84 3.83 -3.97
N ASP A 117 -14.74 4.93 -4.72
CA ASP A 117 -14.08 6.16 -4.32
C ASP A 117 -14.74 6.78 -3.08
N SER A 118 -16.06 6.70 -2.95
CA SER A 118 -16.78 7.18 -1.76
C SER A 118 -16.54 6.31 -0.52
N PHE A 119 -16.42 4.99 -0.66
CA PHE A 119 -16.15 4.07 0.46
C PHE A 119 -14.71 4.23 0.97
N PHE A 120 -13.74 4.27 0.07
CA PHE A 120 -12.33 4.45 0.44
C PHE A 120 -12.04 5.86 0.96
N ARG A 121 -12.65 6.91 0.39
CA ARG A 121 -12.60 8.26 0.97
C ARG A 121 -13.23 8.31 2.35
N ALA A 122 -14.40 7.70 2.55
CA ALA A 122 -15.06 7.69 3.87
C ALA A 122 -14.22 7.00 4.95
N ALA A 123 -13.57 5.87 4.63
CA ALA A 123 -12.68 5.17 5.57
C ALA A 123 -11.46 6.03 5.97
N ARG A 124 -10.91 6.80 5.01
CA ARG A 124 -9.77 7.71 5.18
C ARG A 124 -10.09 8.96 6.02
N HIS A 125 -11.35 9.37 6.08
CA HIS A 125 -11.79 10.51 6.88
C HIS A 125 -12.04 10.18 8.36
N ALA A 126 -11.97 8.90 8.76
CA ALA A 126 -12.43 8.49 10.07
C ALA A 126 -11.55 9.00 11.23
N LEU A 127 -10.21 9.01 11.15
CA LEU A 127 -9.32 9.59 12.17
C LEU A 127 -7.93 9.97 11.60
N PRO A 128 -7.33 11.11 11.95
CA PRO A 128 -6.03 11.58 11.42
C PRO A 128 -4.79 10.90 12.05
N SER A 129 -4.93 9.66 12.52
CA SER A 129 -3.79 8.90 13.08
C SER A 129 -3.12 8.07 12.00
N MET A 130 -1.79 7.98 12.03
CA MET A 130 -1.03 7.17 11.06
C MET A 130 -1.40 5.69 11.09
N GLU A 131 -1.78 5.13 12.24
CA GLU A 131 -2.20 3.72 12.33
C GLU A 131 -3.51 3.45 11.57
N VAL A 132 -4.50 4.33 11.79
CA VAL A 132 -5.82 4.26 11.13
C VAL A 132 -5.70 4.53 9.63
N TRP A 133 -4.66 5.24 9.20
CA TRP A 133 -4.37 5.46 7.79
C TRP A 133 -3.58 4.33 7.13
N ALA A 134 -2.48 3.88 7.74
CA ALA A 134 -1.59 2.90 7.14
C ALA A 134 -2.25 1.51 7.05
N THR A 135 -3.12 1.14 7.98
CA THR A 135 -3.76 -0.18 7.96
C THR A 135 -4.67 -0.37 6.73
N PRO A 136 -5.65 0.51 6.44
CA PRO A 136 -6.43 0.43 5.21
C PRO A 136 -5.59 0.50 3.93
N VAL A 137 -4.49 1.27 3.92
CA VAL A 137 -3.57 1.35 2.77
C VAL A 137 -2.96 -0.02 2.49
N VAL A 138 -2.36 -0.68 3.49
CA VAL A 138 -1.81 -2.03 3.32
C VAL A 138 -2.87 -3.03 2.87
N MET A 139 -4.10 -2.91 3.38
CA MET A 139 -5.19 -3.77 2.92
C MET A 139 -5.44 -3.57 1.43
N VAL A 140 -5.49 -2.33 0.93
CA VAL A 140 -5.69 -2.03 -0.50
C VAL A 140 -4.49 -2.49 -1.34
N GLU A 141 -3.26 -2.23 -0.93
CA GLU A 141 -2.04 -2.69 -1.62
C GLU A 141 -2.00 -4.23 -1.75
N VAL A 142 -2.41 -4.96 -0.71
CA VAL A 142 -2.56 -6.44 -0.79
C VAL A 142 -3.57 -6.86 -1.85
N HIS A 143 -4.67 -6.12 -2.01
CA HIS A 143 -5.66 -6.36 -3.06
C HIS A 143 -5.12 -5.98 -4.43
N ALA A 144 -4.41 -4.85 -4.53
CA ALA A 144 -3.75 -4.35 -5.73
C ALA A 144 -2.79 -5.40 -6.30
N MET A 145 -1.96 -6.02 -5.45
CA MET A 145 -1.07 -7.11 -5.87
C MET A 145 -1.80 -8.28 -6.55
N VAL A 146 -2.96 -8.69 -6.00
CA VAL A 146 -3.74 -9.80 -6.59
C VAL A 146 -4.43 -9.33 -7.87
N TYR A 147 -4.95 -8.11 -7.85
CA TYR A 147 -5.64 -7.48 -8.96
C TYR A 147 -4.71 -7.29 -10.16
N TYR A 148 -3.57 -6.61 -10.02
CA TYR A 148 -2.63 -6.38 -11.12
C TYR A 148 -2.01 -7.67 -11.65
N ASN A 149 -1.82 -8.69 -10.80
CA ASN A 149 -1.45 -10.01 -11.30
C ASN A 149 -2.57 -10.67 -12.11
N ALA A 150 -3.85 -10.41 -11.80
CA ALA A 150 -4.97 -10.86 -12.63
C ALA A 150 -5.01 -10.09 -13.96
N ILE A 151 -4.88 -8.77 -13.94
CA ILE A 151 -4.88 -7.93 -15.15
C ILE A 151 -3.74 -8.32 -16.10
N ARG A 152 -2.52 -8.49 -15.58
CA ARG A 152 -1.36 -8.98 -16.35
C ARG A 152 -1.62 -10.31 -17.07
N ARG A 153 -2.47 -11.17 -16.50
CA ARG A 153 -2.82 -12.49 -17.06
C ARG A 153 -4.05 -12.45 -17.96
N ALA A 154 -4.86 -11.40 -17.86
CA ALA A 154 -6.11 -11.25 -18.59
C ALA A 154 -5.92 -10.82 -20.05
N THR A 155 -4.72 -10.35 -20.42
CA THR A 155 -4.41 -9.88 -21.77
C THR A 155 -2.97 -10.24 -22.18
N PRO A 156 -2.71 -10.49 -23.47
CA PRO A 156 -1.36 -10.60 -24.02
C PRO A 156 -0.67 -9.24 -24.24
N SER A 157 -1.37 -8.11 -24.01
CA SER A 157 -0.83 -6.75 -24.21
C SER A 157 0.55 -6.57 -23.60
N PRO A 158 1.60 -6.30 -24.40
CA PRO A 158 2.94 -6.08 -23.86
C PRO A 158 2.99 -4.80 -23.02
N VAL A 159 2.23 -3.76 -23.40
CA VAL A 159 2.12 -2.51 -22.65
C VAL A 159 1.49 -2.72 -21.29
N LEU A 160 0.30 -3.34 -21.22
CA LEU A 160 -0.39 -3.50 -19.95
C LEU A 160 0.34 -4.48 -19.02
N ARG A 161 1.01 -5.49 -19.59
CA ARG A 161 1.84 -6.41 -18.82
C ARG A 161 3.04 -5.70 -18.22
N ALA A 162 3.75 -4.87 -18.98
CA ALA A 162 4.87 -4.08 -18.46
C ALA A 162 4.43 -3.12 -17.34
N ILE A 163 3.27 -2.45 -17.51
CA ILE A 163 2.69 -1.59 -16.47
C ILE A 163 2.39 -2.40 -15.21
N CYS A 164 1.68 -3.53 -15.33
CA CYS A 164 1.37 -4.38 -14.18
C CYS A 164 2.65 -4.93 -13.52
N GLU A 165 3.70 -5.23 -14.27
CA GLU A 165 4.97 -5.70 -13.72
C GLU A 165 5.73 -4.62 -12.96
N GLN A 166 5.68 -3.37 -13.42
CA GLN A 166 6.18 -2.22 -12.67
C GLN A 166 5.41 -2.07 -11.36
N ILE A 167 4.08 -1.95 -11.42
CA ILE A 167 3.23 -1.78 -10.23
C ILE A 167 3.45 -2.93 -9.24
N LEU A 168 3.42 -4.18 -9.70
CA LEU A 168 3.64 -5.34 -8.82
C LEU A 168 5.02 -5.35 -8.14
N ALA A 169 6.04 -4.76 -8.77
CA ALA A 169 7.36 -4.63 -8.18
C ALA A 169 7.38 -3.55 -7.08
N ASP A 170 6.66 -2.45 -7.28
CA ASP A 170 6.54 -1.32 -6.35
C ASP A 170 5.67 -1.65 -5.11
N GLU A 171 4.64 -2.49 -5.27
CA GLU A 171 3.73 -2.86 -4.17
C GLU A 171 4.39 -3.67 -3.04
N VAL A 172 5.44 -4.45 -3.36
CA VAL A 172 6.18 -5.22 -2.34
C VAL A 172 6.87 -4.29 -1.31
N PRO A 173 7.70 -3.31 -1.73
CA PRO A 173 8.31 -2.34 -0.83
C PRO A 173 7.29 -1.39 -0.21
N HIS A 174 6.18 -1.05 -0.87
CA HIS A 174 5.09 -0.25 -0.28
C HIS A 174 4.51 -0.92 0.97
N ILE A 175 4.10 -2.19 0.84
CA ILE A 175 3.59 -2.99 1.96
C ILE A 175 4.63 -3.07 3.08
N ARG A 176 5.91 -3.25 2.73
CA ARG A 176 6.99 -3.31 3.72
C ARG A 176 7.14 -1.99 4.47
N PHE A 177 7.19 -0.87 3.76
CA PHE A 177 7.30 0.48 4.34
C PHE A 177 6.19 0.74 5.36
N GLN A 178 4.94 0.45 4.98
CA GLN A 178 3.78 0.63 5.86
C GLN A 178 3.79 -0.35 7.04
N CYS A 179 4.13 -1.62 6.81
CA CYS A 179 4.23 -2.63 7.88
C CYS A 179 5.30 -2.28 8.91
N GLU A 180 6.47 -1.81 8.47
CA GLU A 180 7.54 -1.33 9.35
C GLU A 180 7.07 -0.14 10.21
N ARG A 181 6.36 0.83 9.61
CA ARG A 181 5.81 1.95 10.37
C ARG A 181 4.74 1.51 11.37
N LEU A 182 3.85 0.58 11.00
CA LEU A 182 2.86 0.00 11.90
C LEU A 182 3.52 -0.79 13.04
N ALA A 183 4.60 -1.53 12.77
CA ALA A 183 5.36 -2.23 13.78
C ALA A 183 5.97 -1.26 14.81
N VAL A 184 6.53 -0.12 14.36
CA VAL A 184 7.01 0.95 15.25
C VAL A 184 5.88 1.48 16.14
N LEU A 185 4.71 1.76 15.58
CA LEU A 185 3.54 2.26 16.32
C LEU A 185 3.04 1.22 17.35
N HIS A 186 3.01 -0.06 16.98
CA HIS A 186 2.54 -1.13 17.85
C HIS A 186 3.47 -1.46 19.03
N ARG A 187 4.74 -1.02 19.02
CA ARG A 187 5.69 -1.23 20.14
C ARG A 187 5.12 -0.79 21.48
N ARG A 188 4.39 0.33 21.50
CA ARG A 188 3.89 0.97 22.73
C ARG A 188 2.46 0.55 23.09
N ARG A 189 1.85 -0.40 22.36
CA ARG A 189 0.44 -0.76 22.55
C ARG A 189 0.22 -1.78 23.66
N LEU A 190 -0.70 -1.47 24.58
CA LEU A 190 -1.16 -2.39 25.63
C LEU A 190 -1.81 -3.65 25.02
N ARG A 191 -1.59 -4.81 25.63
CA ARG A 191 -2.00 -6.12 25.10
C ARG A 191 -3.51 -6.28 24.90
N VAL A 192 -4.33 -5.67 25.78
CA VAL A 192 -5.80 -5.79 25.73
C VAL A 192 -6.39 -5.15 24.47
N PHE A 193 -5.88 -3.98 24.05
CA PHE A 193 -6.36 -3.34 22.82
C PHE A 193 -5.94 -4.07 21.55
N ARG A 194 -4.94 -4.96 21.60
CA ARG A 194 -4.50 -5.71 20.42
C ARG A 194 -5.58 -6.67 19.91
N GLY A 195 -6.26 -7.39 20.81
CA GLY A 195 -7.28 -8.38 20.41
C GLY A 195 -8.46 -7.75 19.68
N LEU A 196 -8.99 -6.65 20.23
CA LEU A 196 -10.08 -5.89 19.60
C LEU A 196 -9.67 -5.29 18.25
N THR A 197 -8.46 -4.72 18.17
CA THR A 197 -7.97 -4.15 16.91
C THR A 197 -7.75 -5.23 15.85
N THR A 198 -7.23 -6.40 16.22
CA THR A 198 -7.10 -7.53 15.29
C THR A 198 -8.46 -7.98 14.75
N ALA A 199 -9.45 -8.16 15.63
CA ALA A 199 -10.80 -8.56 15.19
C ALA A 199 -11.43 -7.52 14.26
N PHE A 200 -11.26 -6.23 14.55
CA PHE A 200 -11.70 -5.15 13.67
C PHE A 200 -10.97 -5.17 12.32
N HIS A 201 -9.64 -5.37 12.31
CA HIS A 201 -8.87 -5.49 11.07
C HIS A 201 -9.32 -6.67 10.21
N GLU A 202 -9.61 -7.83 10.82
CA GLU A 202 -10.10 -8.99 10.09
C GLU A 202 -11.49 -8.75 9.48
N ALA A 203 -12.41 -8.17 10.25
CA ALA A 203 -13.74 -7.83 9.76
C ALA A 203 -13.71 -6.77 8.66
N PHE A 204 -12.85 -5.75 8.81
CA PHE A 204 -12.70 -4.71 7.80
C PHE A 204 -12.05 -5.23 6.51
N PHE A 205 -11.02 -6.06 6.64
CA PHE A 205 -10.37 -6.72 5.50
C PHE A 205 -11.35 -7.65 4.75
N LEU A 206 -12.21 -8.35 5.49
CA LEU A 206 -13.29 -9.15 4.91
C LEU A 206 -14.25 -8.27 4.08
N ALA A 207 -14.69 -7.14 4.62
CA ALA A 207 -15.58 -6.22 3.92
C ALA A 207 -14.94 -5.69 2.62
N ILE A 208 -13.67 -5.26 2.66
CA ILE A 208 -12.92 -4.84 1.47
C ILE A 208 -12.81 -6.00 0.46
N THR A 209 -12.49 -7.20 0.92
CA THR A 209 -12.35 -8.39 0.06
C THR A 209 -13.63 -8.65 -0.73
N LEU A 210 -14.78 -8.60 -0.06
CA LEU A 210 -16.09 -8.79 -0.68
C LEU A 210 -16.44 -7.64 -1.64
N ALA A 211 -16.18 -6.40 -1.24
CA ALA A 211 -16.44 -5.22 -2.09
C ALA A 211 -15.60 -5.24 -3.37
N VAL A 212 -14.30 -5.52 -3.25
CA VAL A 212 -13.39 -5.62 -4.40
C VAL A 212 -13.80 -6.78 -5.31
N TRP A 213 -14.15 -7.94 -4.76
CA TRP A 213 -14.66 -9.03 -5.59
C TRP A 213 -15.95 -8.64 -6.31
N ALA A 214 -16.91 -8.04 -5.60
CA ALA A 214 -18.18 -7.64 -6.21
C ALA A 214 -17.98 -6.65 -7.37
N GLY A 215 -17.12 -5.65 -7.20
CA GLY A 215 -16.82 -4.64 -8.21
C GLY A 215 -15.95 -5.12 -9.37
N HIS A 216 -15.02 -6.05 -9.12
CA HIS A 216 -13.94 -6.38 -10.06
C HIS A 216 -13.92 -7.85 -10.51
N ARG A 217 -14.93 -8.66 -10.13
CA ARG A 217 -15.00 -10.10 -10.49
C ARG A 217 -14.82 -10.40 -11.97
N ARG A 218 -15.27 -9.52 -12.88
CA ARG A 218 -15.15 -9.73 -14.34
C ARG A 218 -13.68 -9.74 -14.76
N ALA A 219 -12.96 -8.68 -14.43
CA ALA A 219 -11.53 -8.57 -14.70
C ALA A 219 -10.70 -9.64 -13.97
N LEU A 220 -11.04 -9.93 -12.70
CA LEU A 220 -10.39 -11.01 -11.93
C LEU A 220 -10.58 -12.39 -12.60
N ARG A 221 -11.79 -12.68 -13.10
CA ARG A 221 -12.08 -13.92 -13.84
C ARG A 221 -11.35 -14.00 -15.17
N ALA A 222 -11.23 -12.89 -15.90
CA ALA A 222 -10.41 -12.81 -17.11
C ALA A 222 -8.94 -13.17 -16.82
N GLY A 223 -8.42 -12.79 -15.64
CA GLY A 223 -7.11 -13.21 -15.14
C GLY A 223 -7.05 -14.63 -14.55
N GLY A 224 -8.11 -15.43 -14.66
CA GLY A 224 -8.17 -16.81 -14.18
C GLY A 224 -8.35 -16.97 -12.66
N TYR A 225 -8.97 -15.99 -12.01
CA TYR A 225 -9.40 -16.10 -10.61
C TYR A 225 -10.89 -16.44 -10.50
N ASN A 226 -11.18 -17.50 -9.74
CA ASN A 226 -12.48 -17.64 -9.08
C ASN A 226 -12.42 -17.07 -7.66
N PHE A 227 -13.56 -16.98 -6.97
CA PHE A 227 -13.62 -16.38 -5.64
C PHE A 227 -12.72 -17.11 -4.64
N GLY A 228 -12.69 -18.44 -4.63
CA GLY A 228 -11.85 -19.22 -3.73
C GLY A 228 -10.35 -19.00 -3.93
N ARG A 229 -9.90 -18.93 -5.19
CA ARG A 229 -8.50 -18.61 -5.53
C ARG A 229 -8.13 -17.18 -5.13
N TYR A 230 -9.03 -16.24 -5.40
CA TYR A 230 -8.86 -14.84 -5.04
C TYR A 230 -8.77 -14.67 -3.52
N TRP A 231 -9.73 -15.23 -2.78
CA TRP A 231 -9.75 -15.27 -1.32
C TRP A 231 -8.45 -15.84 -0.74
N LYS A 232 -8.05 -17.04 -1.20
CA LYS A 232 -6.81 -17.67 -0.75
C LYS A 232 -5.58 -16.79 -0.99
N ALA A 233 -5.53 -16.10 -2.13
CA ALA A 233 -4.42 -15.22 -2.49
C ALA A 233 -4.36 -13.97 -1.60
N VAL A 234 -5.47 -13.23 -1.46
CA VAL A 234 -5.50 -12.01 -0.62
C VAL A 234 -5.30 -12.34 0.86
N TRP A 235 -5.89 -13.43 1.36
CA TRP A 235 -5.73 -13.84 2.77
C TRP A 235 -4.34 -14.40 3.08
N GLY A 236 -3.69 -15.02 2.09
CA GLY A 236 -2.30 -15.45 2.21
C GLY A 236 -1.35 -14.25 2.37
N LYS A 237 -1.53 -13.24 1.49
CA LYS A 237 -0.75 -11.99 1.52
C LYS A 237 -1.03 -11.17 2.78
N MET A 238 -2.30 -10.99 3.16
CA MET A 238 -2.65 -10.23 4.36
C MET A 238 -2.11 -10.87 5.64
N ARG A 239 -2.13 -12.21 5.74
CA ARG A 239 -1.49 -12.91 6.87
C ARG A 239 0.01 -12.68 6.94
N ALA A 240 0.69 -12.52 5.80
CA ALA A 240 2.09 -12.13 5.78
C ALA A 240 2.27 -10.67 6.24
N ALA A 241 1.43 -9.76 5.76
CA ALA A 241 1.43 -8.36 6.18
C ALA A 241 1.17 -8.20 7.69
N TRP A 242 0.15 -8.88 8.26
CA TRP A 242 -0.10 -8.84 9.71
C TRP A 242 1.08 -9.34 10.54
N ARG A 243 1.82 -10.36 10.07
CA ARG A 243 3.06 -10.79 10.73
C ARG A 243 4.15 -9.71 10.65
N ALA A 244 4.26 -9.04 9.50
CA ALA A 244 5.18 -7.91 9.33
C ALA A 244 4.74 -6.64 10.08
N MET A 245 3.48 -6.53 10.54
CA MET A 245 3.04 -5.45 11.43
C MET A 245 3.33 -5.72 12.91
N ASP A 246 3.73 -6.95 13.27
CA ASP A 246 4.07 -7.31 14.64
C ASP A 246 5.50 -6.87 14.97
N ALA A 247 5.61 -5.99 15.97
CA ALA A 247 6.89 -5.48 16.45
C ALA A 247 7.87 -6.58 16.90
N LYS A 248 7.38 -7.77 17.27
CA LYS A 248 8.23 -8.91 17.65
C LYS A 248 9.05 -9.48 16.49
N GLY A 249 8.65 -9.21 15.25
CA GLY A 249 9.33 -9.70 14.05
C GLY A 249 10.61 -8.96 13.68
N TYR A 250 10.92 -7.85 14.39
CA TYR A 250 12.03 -6.97 14.06
C TYR A 250 13.09 -6.93 15.16
N THR A 251 14.32 -6.66 14.71
CA THR A 251 15.37 -6.17 15.60
C THR A 251 15.24 -4.66 15.73
N TRP A 252 15.46 -4.15 16.95
CA TRP A 252 15.34 -2.74 17.27
C TRP A 252 16.70 -2.24 17.71
N GLU A 253 17.19 -1.17 17.08
CA GLU A 253 18.35 -0.45 17.63
C GLU A 253 18.00 0.05 19.03
N ALA A 254 18.97 -0.03 19.95
CA ALA A 254 18.78 0.42 21.33
C ALA A 254 18.47 1.93 21.32
N GLU A 255 17.34 2.33 21.92
CA GLU A 255 17.02 3.74 22.13
C GLU A 255 18.16 4.36 22.96
N ALA A 256 18.80 5.42 22.45
CA ALA A 256 19.76 6.19 23.24
C ALA A 256 19.05 6.66 24.53
N PRO A 257 19.64 6.47 25.72
CA PRO A 257 18.98 6.79 26.97
C PRO A 257 18.57 8.27 26.95
N ALA A 258 17.29 8.53 27.21
CA ALA A 258 16.76 9.88 27.34
C ALA A 258 17.66 10.65 28.32
N ILE A 259 18.30 11.72 27.85
CA ILE A 259 19.06 12.64 28.69
C ILE A 259 18.07 13.19 29.70
N ARG A 260 18.06 12.62 30.91
CA ARG A 260 17.34 13.19 32.05
C ARG A 260 17.96 14.55 32.30
N SER A 261 17.26 15.62 31.92
CA SER A 261 17.64 16.96 32.32
C SER A 261 17.63 17.00 33.86
N ARG A 262 18.82 16.97 34.46
CA ARG A 262 18.98 17.36 35.86
C ARG A 262 18.59 18.83 35.93
N ARG A 263 17.34 19.14 36.29
CA ARG A 263 17.05 20.40 36.97
C ARG A 263 17.81 20.34 38.30
N ARG A 264 19.02 20.91 38.33
CA ARG A 264 19.65 21.31 39.58
C ARG A 264 18.68 22.28 40.24
N GLY A 265 18.28 21.95 41.46
CA GLY A 265 17.66 22.91 42.35
C GLY A 265 18.62 24.08 42.52
N VAL A 266 18.11 25.29 42.29
CA VAL A 266 18.69 26.50 42.86
C VAL A 266 17.84 26.78 44.10
N LEU A 267 18.34 26.32 45.24
CA LEU A 267 18.15 26.95 46.54
C LEU A 267 19.51 27.59 46.86
N GLU A 268 19.47 28.80 47.41
CA GLU A 268 20.56 29.72 47.84
C GLU A 268 20.46 31.04 47.04
N GLY A 269 20.17 32.20 47.64
CA GLY A 269 19.92 32.60 49.03
C GLY A 269 19.32 34.00 49.06
#